data_AF-A0A8D8DI27-F1
#
_entry.id   AF-A0A8D8DI27-F1
#
_cell.length_a   1.000
_cell.length_b   1.000
_cell.length_c   1.000
_cell.angle_alpha   90.00
_cell.angle_beta   90.00
_cell.angle_gamma   90.00
#
_symmetry.space_group_name_H-M   'P 1'
#
loop_
_entity.id
_entity.type
_entity.pdbx_description
1 polymer ?
#
loop_
_entity_poly.entity_id
_entity_poly.type
_entity_poly.pdbx_seq_one_letter_code
_entity_poly.pdbx_strand_id
1 'polypeptide(L)'
;PHKPCELCYCIRNMTTCVMQECTLHIDGCQPIYNKGVCCPVRYDCDHEKEEFPQLEDEMTTTVRPTPGFILTTTMTPSISTDCVHNGEAYADGAMIITDKPCEHCYCMRGDIVCAVQECGTPLENEGKNCTAMAPEPGMCCPD
;
A
#
# COMPACT_ATOMS: atom_id res chain seq x y z
N PRO A 1 16.31 19.19 8.06
CA PRO A 1 15.40 19.14 9.23
C PRO A 1 16.04 18.36 10.40
N HIS A 2 16.30 19.02 11.54
CA HIS A 2 17.02 18.40 12.66
C HIS A 2 16.12 17.59 13.62
N LYS A 3 14.79 17.62 13.46
CA LYS A 3 13.82 16.89 14.29
C LYS A 3 12.62 16.41 13.44
N PRO A 4 12.63 15.18 12.94
CA PRO A 4 11.57 14.71 12.02
C PRO A 4 10.21 14.50 12.71
N CYS A 5 10.17 14.36 14.03
CA CYS A 5 8.94 14.15 14.81
C CYS A 5 8.35 15.41 15.45
N GLU A 6 8.96 16.57 15.22
CA GLU A 6 8.47 17.84 15.77
C GLU A 6 7.46 18.44 14.79
N LEU A 7 6.19 18.40 15.16
CA LEU A 7 5.11 19.02 14.40
C LEU A 7 4.77 20.36 15.04
N CYS A 8 5.12 21.45 14.36
CA CYS A 8 4.84 22.81 14.83
C CYS A 8 3.67 23.43 14.09
N TYR A 9 2.76 24.04 14.83
CA TYR A 9 1.65 24.83 14.31
C TYR A 9 1.59 26.19 15.00
N CYS A 10 1.04 27.18 14.31
CA CYS A 10 0.85 28.52 14.86
C CYS A 10 -0.56 28.66 15.42
N ILE A 11 -0.69 28.93 16.71
CA ILE A 11 -1.96 29.25 17.36
C ILE A 11 -1.83 30.63 17.98
N ARG A 12 -2.74 31.56 17.61
CA ARG A 12 -2.81 32.92 18.19
C ARG A 12 -1.46 33.67 18.17
N ASN A 13 -0.74 33.64 17.04
CA ASN A 13 0.57 34.27 16.87
C ASN A 13 1.68 33.69 17.77
N MET A 14 1.49 32.47 18.28
CA MET A 14 2.48 31.72 19.06
C MET A 14 2.76 30.38 18.38
N THR A 15 4.04 30.05 18.21
CA THR A 15 4.46 28.73 17.71
C THR A 15 4.31 27.71 18.81
N THR A 16 3.55 26.66 18.56
CA THR A 16 3.38 25.51 19.46
C THR A 16 3.84 24.28 18.70
N CYS A 17 4.74 23.50 19.31
CA CYS A 17 5.24 22.27 18.72
C CYS A 17 4.84 21.09 19.59
N VAL A 18 4.41 20.02 18.93
CA VAL A 18 4.10 18.73 19.57
C VAL A 18 4.99 17.67 18.97
N MET A 19 5.38 16.69 19.79
CA MET A 19 6.11 15.53 19.31
C MET A 19 5.10 14.45 18.91
N GLN A 20 5.22 13.94 17.68
CA GLN A 20 4.38 12.85 17.21
C GLN A 20 4.82 11.53 17.85
N GLU A 21 3.88 10.83 18.50
CA GLU A 21 4.08 9.44 18.93
C GLU A 21 3.44 8.52 17.89
N CYS A 22 4.24 7.64 17.29
CA CYS A 22 3.79 6.73 16.24
C CYS A 22 4.46 5.35 16.32
N THR A 23 5.14 5.05 17.44
CA THR A 23 5.63 3.71 17.72
C THR A 23 4.49 2.88 18.26
N LEU A 24 4.13 1.82 17.55
CA LEU A 24 3.16 0.84 18.02
C LEU A 24 3.92 -0.24 18.81
N HIS A 25 3.40 -0.59 19.99
CA HIS A 25 3.92 -1.72 20.74
C HIS A 25 3.27 -3.01 20.24
N ILE A 26 4.10 -3.94 19.76
CA ILE A 26 3.68 -5.25 19.28
C ILE A 26 4.65 -6.27 19.91
N ASP A 27 4.12 -7.25 20.62
CA ASP A 27 4.92 -8.30 21.26
C ASP A 27 5.71 -9.09 20.20
N GLY A 28 7.00 -9.30 20.45
CA GLY A 28 7.88 -10.04 19.52
C GLY A 28 8.26 -9.28 18.25
N CYS A 29 7.95 -7.97 18.13
CA CYS A 29 8.32 -7.17 16.98
C CYS A 29 9.11 -5.91 17.34
N GLN A 30 10.16 -5.62 16.58
CA GLN A 30 11.00 -4.43 16.74
C GLN A 30 10.76 -3.41 15.62
N PRO A 31 10.51 -2.13 15.94
CA PRO A 31 10.32 -1.08 14.94
C PRO A 31 11.63 -0.73 14.22
N ILE A 32 11.54 -0.48 12.90
CA ILE A 32 12.68 -0.12 12.06
C ILE A 32 12.47 1.27 11.45
N TYR A 33 13.47 2.14 11.61
CA TYR A 33 13.41 3.54 11.20
C TYR A 33 14.35 3.84 10.03
N ASN A 34 13.90 4.75 9.15
CA ASN A 34 14.74 5.34 8.11
C ASN A 34 15.27 6.71 8.56
N LYS A 35 16.48 7.07 8.12
CA LYS A 35 17.10 8.35 8.48
C LYS A 35 16.21 9.53 8.03
N GLY A 36 15.81 10.36 8.98
CA GLY A 36 15.00 11.56 8.72
C GLY A 36 13.49 11.29 8.63
N VAL A 37 13.04 10.06 8.87
CA VAL A 37 11.62 9.72 8.99
C VAL A 37 11.25 9.68 10.47
N CYS A 38 10.09 10.24 10.84
CA CYS A 38 9.65 10.23 12.24
C CYS A 38 9.22 8.84 12.72
N CYS A 39 8.44 8.15 11.90
CA CYS A 39 7.77 6.91 12.26
C CYS A 39 8.51 5.68 11.72
N PRO A 40 8.33 4.51 12.34
CA PRO A 40 8.90 3.28 11.83
C PRO A 40 8.30 2.93 10.46
N VAL A 41 9.16 2.54 9.52
CA VAL A 41 8.77 2.19 8.15
C VAL A 41 8.39 0.71 8.01
N ARG A 42 8.81 -0.12 8.97
CA ARG A 42 8.46 -1.55 9.08
C ARG A 42 8.69 -2.04 10.51
N TYR A 43 8.10 -3.18 10.84
CA TYR A 43 8.36 -3.91 12.08
C TYR A 43 9.02 -5.24 11.72
N ASP A 44 10.09 -5.58 12.42
CA ASP A 44 10.79 -6.85 12.30
C ASP A 44 10.28 -7.76 13.41
N CYS A 45 9.44 -8.73 13.04
CA CYS A 45 8.84 -9.65 13.99
C CYS A 45 9.62 -10.95 14.01
N ASP A 46 9.90 -11.46 15.19
CA ASP A 46 10.32 -12.85 15.37
C ASP A 46 9.12 -13.74 15.02
N HIS A 47 8.94 -13.99 13.72
CA HIS A 47 8.33 -15.23 13.30
C HIS A 47 9.36 -16.29 13.65
N GLU A 48 9.24 -16.85 14.85
CA GLU A 48 9.61 -18.26 15.02
C GLU A 48 9.00 -18.94 13.80
N LYS A 49 9.85 -19.41 12.90
CA LYS A 49 9.41 -20.32 11.85
C LYS A 49 8.84 -21.46 12.66
N GLU A 50 7.52 -21.49 12.81
CA GLU A 50 6.79 -22.69 13.18
C GLU A 50 7.46 -23.78 12.36
N GLU A 51 8.22 -24.63 13.04
CA GLU A 51 8.89 -25.76 12.46
C GLU A 51 7.78 -26.65 11.94
N PHE A 52 7.31 -26.39 10.72
CA PHE A 52 6.56 -27.38 9.96
C PHE A 52 7.51 -28.59 9.91
N PRO A 53 7.15 -29.71 10.58
CA PRO A 53 8.03 -30.86 10.61
C PRO A 53 8.34 -31.26 9.19
N GLN A 54 9.63 -31.49 8.95
CA GLN A 54 10.20 -31.94 7.68
C GLN A 54 9.35 -33.05 7.06
N LEU A 55 8.54 -32.70 6.07
CA LEU A 55 8.16 -33.63 5.00
C LEU A 55 9.14 -33.33 3.89
N GLU A 56 10.28 -34.03 3.99
CA GLU A 56 11.24 -34.35 2.95
C GLU A 56 11.16 -33.54 1.64
N ASP A 57 12.22 -32.75 1.41
CA ASP A 57 12.68 -32.37 0.09
C ASP A 57 12.84 -33.62 -0.80
N GLU A 58 11.76 -34.08 -1.44
CA GLU A 58 11.90 -34.70 -2.75
C GLU A 58 11.95 -33.60 -3.79
N MET A 59 13.19 -33.15 -4.01
CA MET A 59 13.67 -32.45 -5.20
C MET A 59 13.01 -33.08 -6.44
N THR A 60 11.87 -32.54 -6.87
CA THR A 60 11.14 -33.10 -8.01
C THR A 60 11.79 -32.58 -9.28
N THR A 61 12.94 -33.17 -9.60
CA THR A 61 13.53 -33.11 -10.94
C THR A 61 12.50 -33.67 -11.92
N THR A 62 12.20 -32.88 -12.95
CA THR A 62 11.27 -33.24 -14.02
C THR A 62 11.83 -34.38 -14.87
N VAL A 63 11.34 -35.61 -14.68
CA VAL A 63 11.58 -36.74 -15.60
C VAL A 63 10.31 -37.57 -15.84
N ARG A 64 9.65 -37.32 -16.99
CA ARG A 64 8.88 -38.22 -17.92
C ARG A 64 7.82 -39.22 -17.38
N PRO A 65 6.87 -39.68 -18.24
CA PRO A 65 5.45 -39.66 -17.92
C PRO A 65 4.88 -41.07 -17.70
N THR A 66 3.96 -41.21 -16.74
CA THR A 66 3.17 -42.45 -16.60
C THR A 66 1.97 -42.38 -17.55
N PRO A 67 1.84 -43.29 -18.54
CA PRO A 67 0.66 -43.37 -19.37
C PRO A 67 -0.46 -44.03 -18.56
N GLY A 68 -1.50 -43.28 -18.20
CA GLY A 68 -2.69 -43.91 -17.63
C GLY A 68 -3.53 -43.10 -16.65
N PHE A 69 -3.20 -41.85 -16.37
CA PHE A 69 -4.08 -41.00 -15.56
C PHE A 69 -4.55 -39.80 -16.38
N ILE A 70 -5.64 -40.01 -17.11
CA ILE A 70 -6.35 -38.94 -17.80
C ILE A 70 -7.23 -38.27 -16.74
N LEU A 71 -6.71 -37.25 -16.06
CA LEU A 71 -7.60 -36.23 -15.52
C LEU A 71 -8.13 -35.48 -16.74
N THR A 72 -9.34 -35.80 -17.17
CA THR A 72 -10.13 -34.88 -17.98
C THR A 72 -10.45 -33.68 -17.10
N THR A 73 -9.49 -32.76 -16.97
CA THR A 73 -9.78 -31.42 -16.47
C THR A 73 -10.67 -30.79 -17.53
N THR A 74 -11.98 -30.89 -17.34
CA THR A 74 -12.96 -30.05 -18.02
C THR A 74 -12.41 -28.64 -17.89
N MET A 75 -12.00 -28.03 -19.01
CA MET A 75 -11.52 -26.65 -19.03
C MET A 75 -12.69 -25.78 -18.61
N THR A 76 -12.83 -25.55 -17.31
CA THR A 76 -13.53 -24.37 -16.82
C THR A 76 -12.82 -23.19 -17.48
N PRO A 77 -13.54 -22.22 -18.05
CA PRO A 77 -12.87 -21.04 -18.57
C PRO A 77 -12.02 -20.51 -17.42
N SER A 78 -10.72 -20.35 -17.65
CA SER A 78 -9.85 -19.61 -16.77
C SER A 78 -10.55 -18.27 -16.56
N ILE A 79 -11.21 -18.10 -15.42
CA ILE A 79 -11.67 -16.79 -14.97
C ILE A 79 -10.35 -16.07 -14.76
N SER A 80 -9.92 -15.33 -15.78
CA SER A 80 -8.70 -14.56 -15.71
C SER A 80 -8.84 -13.66 -14.48
N THR A 81 -7.95 -13.85 -13.52
CA THR A 81 -7.81 -12.94 -12.39
C THR A 81 -7.22 -11.59 -12.82
N ASP A 82 -6.85 -11.50 -14.10
CA ASP A 82 -6.33 -10.33 -14.76
C ASP A 82 -7.47 -9.40 -15.18
N CYS A 83 -7.23 -8.10 -15.09
CA CYS A 83 -8.14 -7.04 -15.48
C CYS A 83 -7.77 -6.51 -16.85
N VAL A 84 -8.72 -5.93 -17.56
CA VAL A 84 -8.45 -5.22 -18.81
C VAL A 84 -8.86 -3.76 -18.65
N HIS A 85 -7.90 -2.84 -18.80
CA HIS A 85 -8.13 -1.41 -18.73
C HIS A 85 -7.53 -0.75 -19.97
N ASN A 86 -8.33 0.03 -20.72
CA ASN A 86 -7.92 0.67 -21.99
C ASN A 86 -7.29 -0.28 -23.04
N GLY A 87 -7.70 -1.56 -23.04
CA GLY A 87 -7.19 -2.57 -23.96
C GLY A 87 -5.86 -3.23 -23.51
N GLU A 88 -5.32 -2.83 -22.36
CA GLU A 88 -4.12 -3.41 -21.77
C GLU A 88 -4.53 -4.37 -20.63
N ALA A 89 -3.85 -5.52 -20.55
CA ALA A 89 -4.11 -6.53 -19.53
C ALA A 89 -3.21 -6.28 -18.31
N TYR A 90 -3.84 -6.23 -17.13
CA TYR A 90 -3.20 -6.02 -15.84
C TYR A 90 -3.33 -7.29 -15.01
N ALA A 91 -2.21 -7.83 -14.54
CA ALA A 91 -2.23 -8.98 -13.65
C ALA A 91 -2.91 -8.63 -12.31
N ASP A 92 -3.42 -9.64 -11.61
CA ASP A 92 -3.90 -9.49 -10.24
C ASP A 92 -2.87 -8.76 -9.35
N GLY A 93 -3.31 -7.73 -8.62
CA GLY A 93 -2.50 -6.86 -7.78
C GLY A 93 -1.78 -5.71 -8.51
N ALA A 94 -1.81 -5.65 -9.85
CA ALA A 94 -1.11 -4.60 -10.60
C ALA A 94 -1.76 -3.21 -10.43
N MET A 95 -0.92 -2.17 -10.30
CA MET A 95 -1.35 -0.78 -10.32
C MET A 95 -1.68 -0.35 -11.75
N ILE A 96 -2.82 0.34 -11.90
CA ILE A 96 -3.28 0.91 -13.16
C ILE A 96 -3.07 2.42 -13.10
N ILE A 97 -2.18 2.95 -13.94
CA ILE A 97 -1.90 4.38 -14.03
C ILE A 97 -3.05 5.07 -14.78
N THR A 98 -3.62 6.09 -14.16
CA THR A 98 -4.69 6.91 -14.75
C THR A 98 -4.25 8.37 -14.86
N ASP A 99 -4.96 9.16 -15.65
CA ASP A 99 -4.72 10.61 -15.79
C ASP A 99 -5.20 11.41 -14.57
N LYS A 100 -5.86 10.76 -13.60
CA LYS A 100 -6.41 11.41 -12.42
C LYS A 100 -5.43 11.27 -11.25
N PRO A 101 -4.82 12.36 -10.79
CA PRO A 101 -3.74 12.29 -9.79
C PRO A 101 -4.21 11.83 -8.40
N CYS A 102 -5.50 11.97 -8.09
CA CYS A 102 -6.09 11.53 -6.83
C CYS A 102 -6.65 10.10 -6.87
N GLU A 103 -6.61 9.43 -8.02
CA GLU A 103 -7.21 8.11 -8.20
C GLU A 103 -6.11 7.06 -8.35
N HIS A 104 -6.07 6.12 -7.41
CA HIS A 104 -5.14 5.00 -7.43
C HIS A 104 -5.92 3.71 -7.67
N CYS A 105 -5.79 3.16 -8.88
CA CYS A 105 -6.48 1.96 -9.31
C CYS A 105 -5.58 0.73 -9.25
N TYR A 106 -6.17 -0.41 -8.90
CA TYR A 106 -5.51 -1.70 -8.82
C TYR A 106 -6.40 -2.78 -9.42
N CYS A 107 -5.78 -3.74 -10.10
CA CYS A 107 -6.46 -4.97 -10.49
C CYS A 107 -6.58 -5.90 -9.29
N MET A 108 -7.79 -6.38 -8.99
CA MET A 108 -8.09 -7.24 -7.85
C MET A 108 -9.03 -8.36 -8.32
N ARG A 109 -8.47 -9.53 -8.64
CA ARG A 109 -9.18 -10.76 -9.02
C ARG A 109 -10.15 -10.56 -10.20
N GLY A 110 -9.72 -9.81 -11.21
CA GLY A 110 -10.50 -9.47 -12.40
C GLY A 110 -11.30 -8.18 -12.29
N ASP A 111 -11.38 -7.58 -11.10
CA ASP A 111 -12.06 -6.30 -10.86
C ASP A 111 -11.06 -5.15 -10.73
N ILE A 112 -11.35 -4.01 -11.36
CA ILE A 112 -10.57 -2.79 -11.17
C ILE A 112 -11.12 -2.03 -9.98
N VAL A 113 -10.31 -1.88 -8.94
CA VAL A 113 -10.67 -1.18 -7.70
C VAL A 113 -9.85 0.09 -7.58
N CYS A 114 -10.52 1.23 -7.46
CA CYS A 114 -9.87 2.53 -7.37
C CYS A 114 -10.13 3.18 -6.01
N ALA A 115 -9.06 3.62 -5.35
CA ALA A 115 -9.11 4.46 -4.17
C ALA A 115 -8.96 5.93 -4.59
N VAL A 116 -9.91 6.77 -4.19
CA VAL A 116 -9.83 8.22 -4.41
C VAL A 116 -9.36 8.88 -3.13
N GLN A 117 -8.26 9.64 -3.22
CA GLN A 117 -7.80 10.48 -2.14
C GLN A 117 -8.61 11.77 -2.10
N GLU A 118 -9.28 12.03 -0.97
CA GLU A 118 -9.93 13.31 -0.70
C GLU A 118 -8.92 14.29 -0.11
N CYS A 119 -8.87 15.51 -0.64
CA CYS A 119 -8.07 16.58 -0.07
C CYS A 119 -8.82 17.26 1.07
N GLY A 120 -8.10 17.65 2.12
CA GLY A 120 -8.69 18.38 3.24
C GLY A 120 -9.31 19.70 2.79
N THR A 121 -10.46 20.06 3.34
CA THR A 121 -11.02 21.40 3.15
C THR A 121 -10.18 22.43 3.92
N PRO A 122 -10.04 23.68 3.43
CA PRO A 122 -9.54 24.77 4.24
C PRO A 122 -10.29 24.81 5.58
N LEU A 123 -9.61 25.23 6.66
CA LEU A 123 -10.20 25.41 7.99
C LEU A 123 -11.36 26.43 7.94
N GLU A 124 -12.55 25.97 7.56
CA GLU A 124 -13.75 26.79 7.38
C GLU A 124 -14.36 27.20 8.73
N ASN A 125 -13.95 26.53 9.83
CA ASN A 125 -14.57 26.67 11.15
C ASN A 125 -14.07 27.86 12.00
N GLU A 126 -13.12 28.67 11.55
CA GLU A 126 -12.46 29.69 12.40
C GLU A 126 -12.58 31.13 11.85
N GLY A 127 -13.59 31.42 11.01
CA GLY A 127 -13.91 32.79 10.60
C GLY A 127 -12.83 33.50 9.76
N LYS A 128 -11.94 32.73 9.13
CA LYS A 128 -10.90 33.22 8.22
C LYS A 128 -11.25 32.82 6.79
N ASN A 129 -11.32 33.81 5.90
CA ASN A 129 -11.54 33.61 4.47
C ASN A 129 -10.25 33.07 3.80
N CYS A 130 -9.88 31.84 4.13
CA CYS A 130 -8.75 31.13 3.51
C CYS A 130 -9.30 30.24 2.38
N THR A 131 -8.73 30.36 1.19
CA THR A 131 -9.04 29.50 0.05
C THR A 131 -7.88 28.54 -0.18
N ALA A 132 -8.17 27.26 -0.42
CA ALA A 132 -7.14 26.30 -0.82
C ALA A 132 -6.49 26.78 -2.12
N MET A 133 -5.17 26.69 -2.19
CA MET A 133 -4.47 26.88 -3.46
C MET A 133 -4.81 25.71 -4.40
N ALA A 134 -4.72 25.95 -5.71
CA ALA A 134 -4.83 24.86 -6.65
C ALA A 134 -3.58 23.96 -6.54
N PRO A 135 -3.73 22.61 -6.60
CA PRO A 135 -2.59 21.71 -6.68
C PRO A 135 -1.76 21.97 -7.96
N GLU A 136 -0.46 21.70 -7.92
CA GLU A 136 0.38 21.78 -9.12
C GLU A 136 -0.02 20.69 -10.13
N PRO A 137 0.29 20.86 -11.43
CA PRO A 137 -0.05 19.87 -12.45
C PRO A 137 0.49 18.47 -12.11
N GLY A 138 -0.41 17.49 -12.04
CA GLY A 138 -0.08 16.09 -11.71
C GLY A 138 -0.06 15.76 -10.22
N MET A 139 -0.24 16.74 -9.32
CA MET A 139 -0.42 16.48 -7.90
C MET A 139 -1.90 16.37 -7.51
N CYS A 140 -2.20 15.48 -6.57
CA CYS A 140 -3.57 15.31 -6.08
C CYS A 140 -4.02 16.48 -5.20
N CYS A 141 -3.24 16.81 -4.18
CA CYS A 141 -3.60 17.82 -3.19
C CYS A 141 -2.59 18.97 -3.15
N PRO A 142 -3.05 20.20 -2.85
CA PRO A 142 -2.17 21.33 -2.56
C PRO A 142 -1.45 21.13 -1.22
N ASP A 143 -0.24 21.70 -1.10
CA ASP A 143 0.57 21.73 0.13
C ASP A 143 -0.08 22.58 1.23
#